data_AF-A0A370LQ55-F1
#
_entry.id   AF-A0A370LQ55-F1
#
_cell.length_a   1.000
_cell.length_b   1.000
_cell.length_c   1.000
_cell.angle_alpha   90.00
_cell.angle_beta   90.00
_cell.angle_gamma   90.00
#
_symmetry.space_group_name_H-M   'P 1'
#
loop_
_entity.id
_entity.type
_entity.pdbx_description
1 polymer ?
#
loop_
_entity_poly.entity_id
_entity_poly.type
_entity_poly.pdbx_seq_one_letter_code
_entity_poly.pdbx_strand_id
1 'polypeptide(L)'
;MPKQKIKTTIQWEVDLPEGEFNLAKFARKKLESVFPHDFKILKVNVPGRKKFHLETLAEFTLEDIFDRLTTEESRLPFEVDDSVYNVRMNSHRYFFFKQNHICVACGLAGEKFLLQQNPCDKSPHFNLYGVENDELILMTKDHVLPKSKGGKNSHDNYVTMCIICNNLKANYEITPDQIRELRSLKEQNPELPKKQLGKLISHTREKMAHANMSALQSENPEL
;
A
#
# COMPACT_ATOMS: atom_id res chain seq x y z
N MET A 1 2.05 9.26 47.77
CA MET A 1 2.29 10.55 47.07
C MET A 1 1.64 10.51 45.69
N PRO A 2 0.99 11.59 45.23
CA PRO A 2 0.42 11.65 43.88
C PRO A 2 1.54 11.63 42.83
N LYS A 3 1.45 10.70 41.86
CA LYS A 3 2.40 10.64 40.74
C LYS A 3 2.07 11.76 39.76
N GLN A 4 2.98 12.71 39.59
CA GLN A 4 2.89 13.72 38.53
C GLN A 4 3.58 13.20 37.26
N LYS A 5 2.93 13.36 36.11
CA LYS A 5 3.50 13.01 34.80
C LYS A 5 4.09 14.27 34.16
N ILE A 6 5.40 14.29 33.97
CA ILE A 6 6.10 15.35 33.25
C ILE A 6 6.30 14.88 31.79
N LYS A 7 5.97 15.74 30.83
CA LYS A 7 6.23 15.50 29.39
C LYS A 7 7.13 16.60 28.88
N THR A 8 8.21 16.23 28.21
CA THR A 8 9.13 17.17 27.55
C THR A 8 9.41 16.72 26.12
N THR A 9 9.82 17.66 25.26
CA THR A 9 10.24 17.41 23.88
C THR A 9 11.72 17.74 23.76
N ILE A 10 12.48 16.85 23.13
CA ILE A 10 13.92 17.00 22.93
C ILE A 10 14.19 16.92 21.43
N GLN A 11 14.98 17.86 20.92
CA GLN A 11 15.44 17.92 19.54
C GLN A 11 16.96 17.89 19.53
N TRP A 12 17.53 17.11 18.60
CA TRP A 12 18.97 17.02 18.40
C TRP A 12 19.27 16.64 16.95
N GLU A 13 20.52 16.87 16.53
CA GLU A 13 21.02 16.53 15.19
C GLU A 13 21.90 15.29 15.24
N VAL A 14 21.88 14.50 14.17
CA VAL A 14 22.63 13.24 14.07
C VAL A 14 23.26 13.14 12.69
N ASP A 15 24.55 12.81 12.65
CA ASP A 15 25.16 12.31 11.43
C ASP A 15 24.71 10.87 11.19
N LEU A 16 24.18 10.62 10.01
CA LEU A 16 23.65 9.31 9.65
C LEU A 16 24.77 8.45 9.06
N PRO A 17 25.02 7.26 9.62
CA PRO A 17 25.92 6.31 8.97
C PRO A 17 25.33 5.88 7.63
N GLU A 18 26.20 5.68 6.63
CA GLU A 18 25.81 5.14 5.33
C GLU A 18 25.04 3.81 5.52
N GLY A 19 23.89 3.68 4.84
CA GLY A 19 23.06 2.49 4.88
C GLY A 19 22.03 2.40 6.02
N GLU A 20 21.93 3.37 6.93
CA GLU A 20 20.86 3.39 7.94
C GLU A 20 19.60 4.11 7.41
N PHE A 21 18.66 3.32 6.88
CA PHE A 21 17.42 3.84 6.29
C PHE A 21 16.29 4.03 7.31
N ASN A 22 16.43 3.51 8.54
CA ASN A 22 15.39 3.61 9.58
C ASN A 22 15.78 4.60 10.69
N LEU A 23 15.71 5.88 10.33
CA LEU A 23 16.04 7.02 11.19
C LEU A 23 15.33 6.99 12.56
N ALA A 24 14.06 6.57 12.59
CA ALA A 24 13.29 6.52 13.82
C ALA A 24 13.78 5.41 14.76
N LYS A 25 14.19 4.26 14.20
CA LYS A 25 14.76 3.15 14.97
C LYS A 25 16.17 3.52 15.48
N PHE A 26 17.00 4.10 14.63
CA PHE A 26 18.31 4.62 15.00
C PHE A 26 18.22 5.65 16.13
N ALA A 27 17.38 6.67 15.96
CA ALA A 27 17.16 7.72 16.95
C ALA A 27 16.64 7.16 18.28
N ARG A 28 15.68 6.22 18.24
CA ARG A 28 15.19 5.55 19.46
C ARG A 28 16.32 4.81 20.18
N LYS A 29 17.10 3.98 19.48
CA LYS A 29 18.21 3.22 20.08
C LYS A 29 19.23 4.14 20.74
N LYS A 30 19.56 5.26 20.08
CA LYS A 30 20.49 6.26 20.62
C LYS A 30 19.92 6.96 21.86
N LEU A 31 18.63 7.29 21.87
CA LEU A 31 17.98 7.83 23.07
C LEU A 31 17.95 6.83 24.23
N GLU A 32 17.65 5.56 23.96
CA GLU A 32 17.63 4.50 24.98
C GLU A 32 19.02 4.30 25.60
N SER A 33 20.10 4.54 24.87
CA SER A 33 21.46 4.49 25.42
C SER A 33 21.85 5.70 26.28
N VAL A 34 21.14 6.82 26.16
CA VAL A 34 21.48 8.09 26.84
C VAL A 34 20.57 8.34 28.04
N PHE A 35 19.28 7.99 27.94
CA PHE A 35 18.33 8.22 29.01
C PHE A 35 18.34 7.08 30.05
N PRO A 36 18.24 7.42 31.35
CA PRO A 36 18.11 6.41 32.39
C PRO A 36 16.79 5.64 32.28
N HIS A 37 16.73 4.45 32.91
CA HIS A 37 15.69 3.45 32.68
C HIS A 37 14.29 3.88 33.15
N ASP A 38 14.19 4.96 33.92
CA ASP A 38 12.97 5.59 34.39
C ASP A 38 12.33 6.54 33.36
N PHE A 39 13.02 6.84 32.25
CA PHE A 39 12.47 7.62 31.14
C PHE A 39 11.78 6.72 30.11
N LYS A 40 10.55 7.09 29.73
CA LYS A 40 9.82 6.43 28.64
C LYS A 40 9.80 7.32 27.41
N ILE A 41 10.40 6.84 26.31
CA ILE A 41 10.34 7.50 25.01
C ILE A 41 8.95 7.28 24.41
N LEU A 42 8.10 8.30 24.48
CA LEU A 42 6.71 8.23 23.99
C LEU A 42 6.62 8.33 22.47
N LYS A 43 7.42 9.19 21.84
CA LYS A 43 7.38 9.44 20.39
C LYS A 43 8.74 9.90 19.90
N VAL A 44 9.15 9.36 18.74
CA VAL A 44 10.31 9.84 17.97
C VAL A 44 9.77 10.37 16.66
N ASN A 45 9.92 11.67 16.41
CA ASN A 45 9.61 12.29 15.12
C ASN A 45 10.93 12.62 14.45
N VAL A 46 11.11 12.14 13.22
CA VAL A 46 12.24 12.55 12.38
C VAL A 46 11.68 13.47 11.29
N PRO A 47 11.95 14.79 11.37
CA PRO A 47 11.56 15.72 10.31
C PRO A 47 12.35 15.40 9.04
N GLY A 48 11.70 15.49 7.88
CA GLY A 48 12.42 15.38 6.60
C GLY A 48 12.97 13.99 6.29
N ARG A 49 12.12 12.95 6.32
CA ARG A 49 12.44 11.73 5.53
C ARG A 49 12.86 12.20 4.14
N LYS A 50 14.13 11.99 3.75
CA LYS A 50 14.49 12.03 2.33
C LYS A 50 13.45 11.15 1.63
N LYS A 51 12.66 11.74 0.73
CA LYS A 51 11.75 10.96 -0.09
C LYS A 51 12.65 10.12 -0.97
N PHE A 52 12.83 8.87 -0.58
CA PHE A 52 13.44 7.89 -1.43
C PHE A 52 12.53 7.74 -2.64
N HIS A 53 13.06 8.10 -3.82
CA HIS A 53 12.33 7.97 -5.06
C HIS A 53 12.36 6.50 -5.48
N LEU A 54 11.20 5.97 -5.82
CA LEU A 54 11.08 4.68 -6.48
C LEU A 54 11.71 4.85 -7.86
N GLU A 55 12.75 4.08 -8.14
CA GLU A 55 13.44 4.11 -9.43
C GLU A 55 12.80 3.10 -10.38
N THR A 56 12.48 3.53 -11.59
CA THR A 56 12.04 2.64 -12.68
C THR A 56 13.25 2.31 -13.53
N LEU A 57 13.58 1.02 -13.59
CA LEU A 57 14.75 0.50 -14.30
C LEU A 57 14.40 0.13 -15.74
N ALA A 58 13.25 -0.49 -15.96
CA ALA A 58 12.79 -0.89 -17.29
C ALA A 58 11.28 -1.16 -17.34
N GLU A 59 10.74 -1.19 -18.56
CA GLU A 59 9.35 -1.52 -18.89
C GLU A 59 9.29 -2.86 -19.62
N PHE A 60 8.26 -3.65 -19.32
CA PHE A 60 8.02 -4.97 -19.90
C PHE A 60 6.53 -5.15 -20.21
N THR A 61 6.22 -5.94 -21.23
CA THR A 61 4.85 -6.35 -21.55
C THR A 61 4.32 -7.34 -20.51
N LEU A 62 3.02 -7.65 -20.57
CA LEU A 62 2.44 -8.67 -19.70
C LEU A 62 3.04 -10.05 -20.00
N GLU A 63 3.19 -10.37 -21.27
CA GLU A 63 3.71 -11.63 -21.78
C GLU A 63 5.15 -11.86 -21.31
N ASP A 64 6.02 -10.85 -21.43
CA ASP A 64 7.42 -10.90 -20.99
C ASP A 64 7.58 -11.37 -19.53
N ILE A 65 6.63 -10.98 -18.68
CA ILE A 65 6.65 -11.29 -17.25
C ILE A 65 5.87 -12.56 -16.95
N PHE A 66 4.69 -12.75 -17.55
CA PHE A 66 3.83 -13.89 -17.27
C PHE A 66 4.41 -15.22 -17.76
N ASP A 67 5.24 -15.21 -18.79
CA ASP A 67 5.92 -16.41 -19.29
C ASP A 67 7.14 -16.79 -18.45
N ARG A 68 7.63 -15.86 -17.62
CA ARG A 68 8.77 -16.06 -16.71
C ARG A 68 8.36 -16.38 -15.27
N LEU A 69 7.08 -16.54 -14.98
CA LEU A 69 6.64 -16.96 -13.65
C LEU A 69 7.09 -18.39 -13.37
N THR A 70 7.57 -18.61 -12.16
CA THR A 70 8.06 -19.91 -11.72
C THR A 70 7.61 -20.16 -10.28
N THR A 71 7.46 -21.43 -9.89
CA THR A 71 7.24 -21.82 -8.49
C THR A 71 8.56 -21.93 -7.71
N GLU A 72 9.69 -21.99 -8.41
CA GLU A 72 11.02 -22.10 -7.82
C GLU A 72 11.36 -20.90 -6.93
N GLU A 73 12.14 -21.11 -5.87
CA GLU A 73 12.60 -20.03 -4.99
C GLU A 73 13.73 -19.19 -5.57
N SER A 74 14.34 -19.65 -6.66
CA SER A 74 15.41 -18.95 -7.35
C SER A 74 14.94 -17.61 -7.92
N ARG A 75 15.89 -16.68 -8.00
CA ARG A 75 15.68 -15.42 -8.72
C ARG A 75 16.05 -15.63 -10.18
N LEU A 76 15.29 -15.00 -11.08
CA LEU A 76 15.58 -15.01 -12.50
C LEU A 76 16.32 -13.73 -12.90
N PRO A 77 17.31 -13.81 -13.80
CA PRO A 77 18.02 -12.63 -14.30
C PRO A 77 17.18 -11.89 -15.34
N PHE A 78 17.22 -10.56 -15.27
CA PHE A 78 16.67 -9.64 -16.26
C PHE A 78 17.77 -8.67 -16.67
N GLU A 79 18.14 -8.72 -17.95
CA GLU A 79 19.11 -7.82 -18.56
C GLU A 79 18.40 -6.52 -18.92
N VAL A 80 18.95 -5.40 -18.44
CA VAL A 80 18.46 -4.05 -18.71
C VAL A 80 19.69 -3.19 -18.94
N ASP A 81 19.84 -2.70 -20.17
CA ASP A 81 21.04 -2.03 -20.65
C ASP A 81 22.29 -2.90 -20.36
N ASP A 82 23.30 -2.36 -19.66
CA ASP A 82 24.53 -3.06 -19.29
C ASP A 82 24.46 -3.74 -17.89
N SER A 83 23.27 -3.87 -17.31
CA SER A 83 23.07 -4.39 -15.95
C SER A 83 22.16 -5.62 -15.90
N VAL A 84 22.43 -6.51 -14.93
CA VAL A 84 21.61 -7.70 -14.68
C VAL A 84 20.94 -7.61 -13.33
N TYR A 85 19.61 -7.67 -13.33
CA TYR A 85 18.79 -7.62 -12.12
C TYR A 85 18.20 -9.00 -11.81
N ASN A 86 18.48 -9.50 -10.62
CA ASN A 86 17.95 -10.79 -10.16
C ASN A 86 16.62 -10.56 -9.42
N VAL A 87 15.52 -11.02 -10.01
CA VAL A 87 14.15 -10.77 -9.53
C VAL A 87 13.49 -12.06 -9.08
N ARG A 88 12.77 -12.00 -7.95
CA ARG A 88 11.96 -13.12 -7.45
C ARG A 88 10.67 -13.23 -8.25
N MET A 89 10.49 -14.33 -8.99
CA MET A 89 9.36 -14.52 -9.91
C MET A 89 8.25 -15.46 -9.40
N ASN A 90 8.37 -15.97 -8.17
CA ASN A 90 7.37 -16.83 -7.54
C ASN A 90 6.42 -16.09 -6.57
N SER A 91 6.27 -14.77 -6.71
CA SER A 91 5.34 -14.00 -5.88
C SER A 91 3.89 -14.35 -6.23
N HIS A 92 3.08 -14.69 -5.21
CA HIS A 92 1.63 -14.92 -5.38
C HIS A 92 0.93 -13.73 -6.05
N ARG A 93 1.46 -12.51 -5.93
CA ARG A 93 0.91 -11.34 -6.62
C ARG A 93 0.94 -11.49 -8.14
N TYR A 94 2.03 -12.04 -8.69
CA TYR A 94 2.18 -12.19 -10.14
C TYR A 94 1.25 -13.27 -10.69
N PHE A 95 1.17 -14.42 -10.03
CA PHE A 95 0.22 -15.47 -10.40
C PHE A 95 -1.23 -14.99 -10.36
N PHE A 96 -1.57 -14.17 -9.36
CA PHE A 96 -2.90 -13.58 -9.27
C PHE A 96 -3.20 -12.63 -10.43
N PHE A 97 -2.24 -11.75 -10.80
CA PHE A 97 -2.40 -10.87 -11.95
C PHE A 97 -2.46 -11.61 -13.29
N LYS A 98 -1.74 -12.73 -13.44
CA LYS A 98 -1.83 -13.58 -14.63
C LYS A 98 -3.23 -14.13 -14.83
N GLN A 99 -3.95 -14.43 -13.73
CA GLN A 99 -5.33 -14.91 -13.78
C GLN A 99 -6.33 -13.78 -13.97
N ASN A 100 -6.12 -12.63 -13.30
CA ASN A 100 -6.96 -11.45 -13.45
C ASN A 100 -6.17 -10.18 -13.09
N HIS A 101 -5.94 -9.32 -14.08
CA HIS A 101 -5.25 -8.04 -13.94
C HIS A 101 -6.19 -6.83 -14.09
N ILE A 102 -7.51 -7.03 -13.98
CA ILE A 102 -8.52 -5.97 -14.13
C ILE A 102 -9.03 -5.54 -12.76
N CYS A 103 -9.15 -4.23 -12.54
CA CYS A 103 -9.71 -3.69 -11.31
C CYS A 103 -11.20 -4.06 -11.19
N VAL A 104 -11.56 -4.81 -10.15
CA VAL A 104 -12.95 -5.25 -9.92
C VAL A 104 -13.95 -4.09 -9.76
N ALA A 105 -13.49 -2.92 -9.31
CA ALA A 105 -14.35 -1.75 -9.08
C ALA A 105 -14.56 -0.91 -10.35
N CYS A 106 -13.48 -0.49 -11.02
CA CYS A 106 -13.56 0.47 -12.12
C CYS A 106 -13.32 -0.11 -13.52
N GLY A 107 -12.88 -1.37 -13.63
CA GLY A 107 -12.58 -2.00 -14.91
C GLY A 107 -11.21 -1.64 -15.51
N LEU A 108 -10.39 -0.80 -14.88
CA LEU A 108 -9.04 -0.50 -15.36
C LEU A 108 -8.20 -1.78 -15.44
N ALA A 109 -7.66 -2.07 -16.62
CA ALA A 109 -6.78 -3.22 -16.86
C ALA A 109 -5.31 -2.83 -16.62
N GLY A 110 -4.54 -3.76 -16.05
CA GLY A 110 -3.08 -3.65 -16.08
C GLY A 110 -2.56 -3.89 -17.50
N GLU A 111 -1.65 -3.04 -17.96
CA GLU A 111 -1.13 -3.03 -19.34
C GLU A 111 0.35 -3.37 -19.42
N LYS A 112 1.13 -2.97 -18.41
CA LYS A 112 2.59 -3.10 -18.43
C LYS A 112 3.16 -3.34 -17.05
N PHE A 113 4.30 -4.02 -17.01
CA PHE A 113 5.11 -4.15 -15.80
C PHE A 113 6.29 -3.19 -15.84
N LEU A 114 6.54 -2.54 -14.72
CA LEU A 114 7.77 -1.79 -14.51
C LEU A 114 8.67 -2.54 -13.53
N LEU A 115 9.92 -2.76 -13.90
CA LEU A 115 10.95 -3.21 -12.98
C LEU A 115 11.37 -2.02 -12.13
N GLN A 116 11.16 -2.09 -10.82
CA GLN A 116 11.42 -0.96 -9.95
C GLN A 116 12.19 -1.33 -8.70
N GLN A 117 13.01 -0.39 -8.23
CA GLN A 117 13.82 -0.52 -7.02
C GLN A 117 13.45 0.58 -6.04
N ASN A 118 12.91 0.22 -4.87
CA ASN A 118 12.91 1.15 -3.74
C ASN A 118 14.27 1.11 -3.05
N PRO A 119 14.82 2.24 -2.60
CA PRO A 119 16.09 2.27 -1.85
C PRO A 119 16.10 1.40 -0.58
N CYS A 120 14.93 1.11 0.00
CA CYS A 120 14.80 0.26 1.18
C CYS A 120 14.64 -1.23 0.86
N ASP A 121 14.41 -1.60 -0.40
CA ASP A 121 14.19 -2.99 -0.80
C ASP A 121 15.54 -3.67 -1.07
N LYS A 122 15.64 -4.95 -0.70
CA LYS A 122 16.87 -5.74 -0.91
C LYS A 122 17.12 -6.10 -2.38
N SER A 123 16.09 -6.03 -3.22
CA SER A 123 16.12 -6.40 -4.63
C SER A 123 14.97 -5.74 -5.38
N PRO A 124 15.11 -5.50 -6.69
CA PRO A 124 14.06 -4.90 -7.47
C PRO A 124 12.91 -5.89 -7.64
N HIS A 125 11.74 -5.36 -7.97
CA HIS A 125 10.55 -6.15 -8.20
C HIS A 125 9.67 -5.52 -9.27
N PHE A 126 8.84 -6.35 -9.91
CA PHE A 126 7.89 -5.89 -10.91
C PHE A 126 6.63 -5.34 -10.25
N ASN A 127 6.18 -4.18 -10.69
CA ASN A 127 4.87 -3.64 -10.38
C ASN A 127 4.05 -3.53 -11.66
N LEU A 128 2.79 -3.96 -11.58
CA LEU A 128 1.85 -3.90 -12.70
C LEU A 128 1.15 -2.54 -12.70
N TYR A 129 1.03 -1.92 -13.87
CA TYR A 129 0.38 -0.63 -14.05
C TYR A 129 -0.67 -0.71 -15.16
N GLY A 130 -1.82 -0.07 -14.95
CA GLY A 130 -2.74 0.33 -16.02
C GLY A 130 -2.54 1.80 -16.37
N VAL A 131 -3.03 2.23 -17.53
CA VAL A 131 -2.96 3.62 -17.97
C VAL A 131 -4.34 4.27 -17.91
N GLU A 132 -4.44 5.41 -17.25
CA GLU A 132 -5.67 6.22 -17.24
C GLU A 132 -5.30 7.69 -17.39
N ASN A 133 -5.84 8.37 -18.39
CA ASN A 133 -5.49 9.77 -18.71
C ASN A 133 -3.98 10.00 -18.83
N ASP A 134 -3.29 9.10 -19.53
CA ASP A 134 -1.82 9.09 -19.70
C ASP A 134 -1.00 8.95 -18.39
N GLU A 135 -1.66 8.68 -17.26
CA GLU A 135 -1.02 8.41 -15.98
C GLU A 135 -0.93 6.91 -15.69
N LEU A 136 0.22 6.50 -15.14
CA LEU A 136 0.43 5.13 -14.67
C LEU A 136 -0.25 4.91 -13.31
N ILE A 137 -1.25 4.03 -13.30
CA ILE A 137 -1.99 3.66 -12.09
C ILE A 137 -1.55 2.27 -11.64
N LEU A 138 -0.93 2.21 -10.46
CA LEU A 138 -0.47 0.95 -9.87
C LEU A 138 -1.64 -0.02 -9.65
N MET A 139 -1.48 -1.25 -10.10
CA MET A 139 -2.37 -2.36 -9.84
C MET A 139 -1.94 -3.12 -8.59
N THR A 140 -2.91 -3.49 -7.78
CA THR A 140 -2.70 -4.10 -6.45
C THR A 140 -3.54 -5.35 -6.30
N LYS A 141 -3.04 -6.29 -5.49
CA LYS A 141 -3.80 -7.42 -4.98
C LYS A 141 -4.32 -7.00 -3.60
N ASP A 142 -5.62 -6.96 -3.41
CA ASP A 142 -6.25 -6.58 -2.15
C ASP A 142 -7.21 -7.67 -1.65
N HIS A 143 -7.58 -7.60 -0.38
CA HIS A 143 -8.55 -8.52 0.21
C HIS A 143 -10.01 -8.05 -0.02
N VAL A 144 -10.93 -8.95 -0.34
CA VAL A 144 -12.38 -8.64 -0.37
C VAL A 144 -12.85 -8.26 1.02
N LEU A 145 -12.77 -9.19 1.98
CA LEU A 145 -12.89 -8.90 3.41
C LEU A 145 -11.53 -8.42 3.93
N PRO A 146 -11.40 -7.19 4.43
CA PRO A 146 -10.12 -6.68 4.92
C PRO A 146 -9.53 -7.56 6.02
N LYS A 147 -8.21 -7.74 6.01
CA LYS A 147 -7.50 -8.51 7.04
C LYS A 147 -7.77 -8.01 8.47
N SER A 148 -7.91 -6.69 8.66
CA SER A 148 -8.25 -6.08 9.96
C SER A 148 -9.63 -6.49 10.50
N LYS A 149 -10.47 -7.09 9.66
CA LYS A 149 -11.81 -7.57 9.97
C LYS A 149 -11.93 -9.09 9.86
N GLY A 150 -10.81 -9.81 9.91
CA GLY A 150 -10.78 -11.28 9.85
C GLY A 150 -10.63 -11.88 8.45
N GLY A 151 -10.38 -11.04 7.43
CA GLY A 151 -10.08 -11.50 6.08
C GLY A 151 -8.93 -12.50 6.01
N LYS A 152 -9.18 -13.68 5.42
CA LYS A 152 -8.18 -14.74 5.24
C LYS A 152 -7.18 -14.38 4.13
N ASN A 153 -5.96 -14.90 4.25
CA ASN A 153 -4.96 -14.84 3.18
C ASN A 153 -5.14 -16.02 2.23
N SER A 154 -6.24 -16.00 1.49
CA SER A 154 -6.67 -17.09 0.63
C SER A 154 -7.09 -16.55 -0.73
N HIS A 155 -6.99 -17.40 -1.75
CA HIS A 155 -7.22 -17.01 -3.14
C HIS A 155 -8.63 -16.45 -3.40
N ASP A 156 -9.64 -17.05 -2.76
CA ASP A 156 -11.05 -16.65 -2.78
C ASP A 156 -11.32 -15.27 -2.15
N ASN A 157 -10.44 -14.81 -1.25
CA ASN A 157 -10.56 -13.52 -0.60
C ASN A 157 -9.67 -12.46 -1.26
N TYR A 158 -9.05 -12.73 -2.41
CA TYR A 158 -8.25 -11.76 -3.15
C TYR A 158 -9.00 -11.20 -4.37
N VAL A 159 -8.78 -9.92 -4.64
CA VAL A 159 -9.22 -9.23 -5.86
C VAL A 159 -8.12 -8.32 -6.40
N THR A 160 -8.16 -8.06 -7.70
CA THR A 160 -7.29 -7.07 -8.33
C THR A 160 -7.98 -5.71 -8.25
N MET A 161 -7.24 -4.71 -7.78
CA MET A 161 -7.70 -3.33 -7.67
C MET A 161 -6.61 -2.36 -8.08
N CYS A 162 -6.97 -1.30 -8.81
CA CYS A 162 -6.07 -0.17 -8.97
C CYS A 162 -5.86 0.53 -7.61
N ILE A 163 -4.74 1.21 -7.42
CA ILE A 163 -4.37 1.84 -6.15
C ILE A 163 -5.38 2.91 -5.72
N ILE A 164 -6.05 3.57 -6.67
CA ILE A 164 -7.09 4.56 -6.38
C ILE A 164 -8.28 3.89 -5.72
N CYS A 165 -8.87 2.87 -6.36
CA CYS A 165 -10.01 2.13 -5.82
C CYS A 165 -9.66 1.40 -4.52
N ASN A 166 -8.46 0.82 -4.42
CA ASN A 166 -8.00 0.17 -3.19
C ASN A 166 -7.92 1.18 -2.02
N ASN A 167 -7.37 2.39 -2.24
CA ASN A 167 -7.33 3.43 -1.23
C ASN A 167 -8.73 3.95 -0.83
N LEU A 168 -9.66 4.01 -1.77
CA LEU A 168 -11.06 4.37 -1.50
C LEU A 168 -11.74 3.29 -0.66
N LYS A 169 -11.53 2.01 -0.96
CA LYS A 169 -12.00 0.88 -0.15
C LYS A 169 -11.42 0.89 1.26
N ALA A 170 -10.10 1.07 1.39
CA ALA A 170 -9.37 0.97 2.63
C ALA A 170 -9.72 -0.33 3.38
N ASN A 171 -10.10 -0.23 4.66
CA ASN A 171 -10.51 -1.36 5.49
C ASN A 171 -12.04 -1.49 5.65
N TYR A 172 -12.82 -0.92 4.72
CA TYR A 172 -14.28 -0.96 4.77
C TYR A 172 -14.84 -2.13 3.95
N GLU A 173 -16.00 -2.63 4.37
CA GLU A 173 -16.76 -3.67 3.68
C GLU A 173 -17.82 -2.99 2.82
N ILE A 174 -17.37 -2.53 1.65
CA ILE A 174 -18.20 -1.86 0.66
C ILE A 174 -18.07 -2.57 -0.69
N THR A 175 -19.11 -2.50 -1.50
CA THR A 175 -19.17 -3.20 -2.79
C THR A 175 -18.30 -2.50 -3.85
N PRO A 176 -17.93 -3.21 -4.93
CA PRO A 176 -17.28 -2.61 -6.09
C PRO A 176 -18.02 -1.37 -6.66
N ASP A 177 -19.35 -1.40 -6.68
CA ASP A 177 -20.17 -0.27 -7.15
C ASP A 177 -20.09 0.94 -6.21
N GLN A 178 -20.13 0.72 -4.89
CA GLN A 178 -19.94 1.78 -3.91
C GLN A 178 -18.53 2.40 -4.01
N ILE A 179 -17.51 1.60 -4.31
CA ILE A 179 -16.15 2.11 -4.57
C ILE A 179 -16.13 2.97 -5.85
N ARG A 180 -16.88 2.58 -6.88
CA ARG A 180 -17.02 3.35 -8.12
C ARG A 180 -17.73 4.69 -7.86
N GLU A 181 -18.73 4.71 -6.98
CA GLU A 181 -19.39 5.94 -6.53
C GLU A 181 -18.42 6.86 -5.77
N LEU A 182 -17.61 6.32 -4.84
CA LEU A 182 -16.58 7.10 -4.15
C LEU A 182 -15.53 7.67 -5.11
N ARG A 183 -15.21 6.94 -6.18
CA ARG A 183 -14.28 7.39 -7.22
C ARG A 183 -14.89 8.54 -8.02
N SER A 184 -16.14 8.40 -8.47
CA SER A 184 -16.88 9.47 -9.15
C SER A 184 -16.98 10.72 -8.27
N LEU A 185 -17.26 10.56 -6.98
CA LEU A 185 -17.27 11.66 -6.01
C LEU A 185 -15.92 12.38 -5.93
N LYS A 186 -14.80 11.63 -5.99
CA LYS A 186 -13.45 12.21 -6.02
C LYS A 186 -13.22 13.01 -7.31
N GLU A 187 -13.63 12.47 -8.45
CA GLU A 187 -13.42 13.06 -9.78
C GLU A 187 -14.29 14.30 -10.02
N GLN A 188 -15.50 14.35 -9.47
CA GLN A 188 -16.42 15.49 -9.54
C GLN A 188 -16.03 16.67 -8.65
N ASN A 189 -15.07 16.48 -7.73
CA ASN A 189 -14.68 17.48 -6.76
C ASN A 189 -13.16 17.81 -6.81
N PRO A 190 -12.58 18.12 -7.99
CA PRO A 190 -11.15 18.34 -8.13
C PRO A 190 -10.68 19.60 -7.39
N GLU A 191 -11.54 20.60 -7.28
CA GLU A 191 -11.26 21.89 -6.63
C GLU A 191 -11.30 21.83 -5.09
N LEU A 192 -11.81 20.74 -4.51
CA LEU A 192 -11.87 20.63 -3.05
C LEU A 192 -10.46 20.49 -2.46
N PRO A 193 -10.12 21.25 -1.41
CA PRO A 193 -8.89 21.04 -0.66
C PRO A 193 -8.78 19.57 -0.22
N LYS A 194 -7.62 18.94 -0.42
CA LYS A 194 -7.36 17.52 -0.14
C LYS A 194 -7.91 17.04 1.21
N LYS A 195 -7.80 17.87 2.25
CA LYS A 195 -8.32 17.56 3.60
C LYS A 195 -9.84 17.49 3.64
N GLN A 196 -10.53 18.40 2.94
CA GLN A 196 -11.99 18.42 2.86
C GLN A 196 -12.50 17.26 2.01
N LEU A 197 -11.88 17.02 0.86
CA LEU A 197 -12.19 15.87 0.01
C LEU A 197 -12.00 14.55 0.78
N GLY A 198 -10.92 14.40 1.53
CA GLY A 198 -10.68 13.23 2.37
C GLY A 198 -11.76 13.02 3.44
N LYS A 199 -12.27 14.09 4.05
CA LYS A 199 -13.40 14.01 5.01
C LYS A 199 -14.69 13.59 4.31
N LEU A 200 -14.98 14.18 3.16
CA LEU A 200 -16.16 13.84 2.37
C LEU A 200 -16.18 12.35 2.00
N ILE A 201 -15.07 11.85 1.43
CA ILE A 201 -14.91 10.43 1.09
C ILE A 201 -15.05 9.53 2.32
N SER A 202 -14.41 9.88 3.46
CA SER A 202 -14.51 9.07 4.68
C SER A 202 -15.94 8.98 5.19
N HIS A 203 -16.64 10.11 5.25
CA HIS A 203 -18.03 10.17 5.72
C HIS A 203 -18.98 9.38 4.83
N THR A 204 -18.87 9.53 3.51
CA THR A 204 -19.68 8.77 2.55
C THR A 204 -19.42 7.27 2.66
N ARG A 205 -18.15 6.87 2.77
CA ARG A 205 -17.75 5.47 2.94
C ARG A 205 -18.24 4.86 4.23
N GLU A 206 -18.19 5.60 5.35
CA GLU A 206 -18.73 5.16 6.63
C GLU A 206 -20.24 4.91 6.54
N LYS A 207 -20.99 5.82 5.92
CA LYS A 207 -22.42 5.63 5.66
C LYS A 207 -22.72 4.39 4.84
N MET A 208 -21.98 4.16 3.75
CA MET A 208 -22.12 2.96 2.91
C MET A 208 -21.89 1.68 3.71
N ALA A 209 -20.81 1.62 4.49
CA ALA A 209 -20.50 0.45 5.31
C ALA A 209 -21.55 0.20 6.41
N HIS A 210 -22.08 1.25 7.03
CA HIS A 210 -23.18 1.13 7.98
C HIS A 210 -24.46 0.62 7.32
N ALA A 211 -24.82 1.14 6.15
CA ALA A 211 -25.99 0.69 5.39
C ALA A 211 -25.89 -0.81 5.04
N ASN A 212 -24.72 -1.26 4.57
CA ASN A 212 -24.49 -2.68 4.26
C ASN A 212 -24.64 -3.57 5.51
N MET A 213 -24.10 -3.14 6.65
CA MET A 213 -24.21 -3.88 7.91
C MET A 213 -25.66 -3.98 8.39
N SER A 214 -26.42 -2.89 8.29
CA SER A 214 -27.84 -2.89 8.65
C SER A 214 -28.67 -3.78 7.72
N ALA A 215 -28.38 -3.77 6.41
CA ALA A 215 -29.05 -4.65 5.45
C ALA A 215 -28.83 -6.13 5.77
N LEU A 216 -27.58 -6.53 6.06
CA LEU A 216 -27.24 -7.90 6.45
C LEU A 216 -27.94 -8.35 7.75
N GLN A 217 -28.14 -7.45 8.70
CA GLN A 217 -28.88 -7.73 9.94
C GLN A 217 -30.38 -7.87 9.72
N SER A 218 -30.95 -7.13 8.76
CA SER A 218 -32.37 -7.27 8.40
C SER A 218 -32.69 -8.55 7.60
N GLU A 219 -31.70 -9.09 6.88
CA GLU A 219 -31.84 -10.32 6.10
C GLU A 219 -31.63 -11.60 6.92
N ASN A 220 -31.11 -11.49 8.16
CA ASN A 220 -30.96 -12.60 9.12
C ASN A 220 -31.65 -12.27 10.46
N PRO A 221 -33.00 -12.29 10.51
CA PRO A 221 -33.74 -11.96 11.74
C PRO A 221 -33.70 -13.05 12.83
N GLU A 222 -33.14 -14.25 12.58
CA GLU A 222 -33.13 -15.34 13.55
C GLU A 222 -31.75 -16.02 13.69
N LEU A 223 -31.02 -15.62 14.73
CA LEU A 223 -30.12 -16.45 15.56
C LEU A 223 -30.09 -15.89 16.98
#